data_AF-A0A3M1X2B2-F1
#
_entry.id   AF-A0A3M1X2B2-F1
#
_cell.length_a   1.000
_cell.length_b   1.000
_cell.length_c   1.000
_cell.angle_alpha   90.00
_cell.angle_beta   90.00
_cell.angle_gamma   90.00
#
_symmetry.space_group_name_H-M   'P 1'
#
loop_
_entity.id
_entity.type
_entity.pdbx_description
1 polymer ?
#
loop_
_entity_poly.entity_id
_entity_poly.type
_entity_poly.pdbx_seq_one_letter_code
_entity_poly.pdbx_strand_id
1 'polypeptide(L)'
;MIKFYYGLTLGPIVGTLARVSTTWELWGASYTLSLYMQKVVQKAHAQGFEVLLPYPHIPEDEDPYSGTGLYPDRMILETTRERDKDIQTIIQDALEELAQLIAAHLGDEESSVHTYLRQYLQTYLIRLQTDAPPNKVIFDINALLDTAELQNRFIPKVAASQDYLFRFFDQINTASDKDNNQILTLAFGEKEKTQRRVRSIAEIATAGLEKVFPSFQDRVARLWWQEQIKKQRSQGEQADEEDLYDYLLRKSRTPTPREAEPYRDLAENLRMYHRYIAVVHADGDNVGAAIKQLDAKEKVSDFSEKLLRFGLEASRMVRAFGGQLVFAGGDDLLFFAPVMYGEESIFSLCDALNDLFQNKIRVPSDTGKKPSLSFGISISYHKFPLYEALETARDLLFAQAKQFPDPINPDKNAIAFKLLKHSGQHFGQVFSREYKTYTLFKELLHRSLKDPGRFLSSVMFLLDEQKAIFDQLGQLERLPQGVTVAQEGTRFSRIQTFFDNQFDEAPHQGEGAEYLQDVQLLISEAYEDYPDGDEARKAVYSALRTIHFLNQPHDA
;
A
#
# COMPACT_ATOMS: atom_id res chain seq x y z
N MET A 1 -33.48 12.29 -22.38
CA MET A 1 -34.41 12.73 -21.31
C MET A 1 -33.56 13.38 -20.24
N ILE A 2 -33.94 14.57 -19.78
CA ILE A 2 -33.19 15.28 -18.73
C ILE A 2 -33.30 14.47 -17.43
N LYS A 3 -32.18 14.24 -16.75
CA LYS A 3 -32.08 13.55 -15.47
C LYS A 3 -31.47 14.45 -14.41
N PHE A 4 -31.57 14.04 -13.15
CA PHE A 4 -30.92 14.69 -12.01
C PHE A 4 -29.82 13.78 -11.47
N TYR A 5 -28.67 14.37 -11.21
CA TYR A 5 -27.52 13.68 -10.65
C TYR A 5 -27.10 14.35 -9.35
N TYR A 6 -26.73 13.54 -8.37
CA TYR A 6 -26.25 14.00 -7.07
C TYR A 6 -24.82 13.51 -6.87
N GLY A 7 -23.89 14.46 -6.73
CA GLY A 7 -22.51 14.19 -6.33
C GLY A 7 -22.33 14.52 -4.85
N LEU A 8 -21.69 13.64 -4.10
CA LEU A 8 -21.30 13.89 -2.72
C LEU A 8 -19.80 13.64 -2.57
N THR A 9 -19.11 14.50 -1.83
CA THR A 9 -17.73 14.27 -1.36
C THR A 9 -17.66 14.40 0.17
N LEU A 10 -16.74 13.65 0.77
CA LEU A 10 -16.51 13.53 2.21
C LEU A 10 -15.09 14.00 2.58
N GLY A 11 -14.98 14.85 3.60
CA GLY A 11 -13.69 15.25 4.16
C GLY A 11 -13.75 15.67 5.62
N PRO A 12 -12.62 16.10 6.22
CA PRO A 12 -11.28 16.08 5.63
C PRO A 12 -10.64 14.68 5.70
N ILE A 13 -10.24 14.10 4.57
CA ILE A 13 -9.57 12.79 4.55
C ILE A 13 -8.11 12.90 4.98
N VAL A 14 -7.30 13.63 4.19
CA VAL A 14 -5.85 13.79 4.44
C VAL A 14 -5.59 14.37 5.83
N GLY A 15 -6.35 15.39 6.24
CA GLY A 15 -6.20 16.00 7.56
C GLY A 15 -6.56 15.05 8.72
N THR A 16 -7.48 14.10 8.52
CA THR A 16 -7.80 13.09 9.54
C THR A 16 -6.70 12.05 9.62
N LEU A 17 -6.24 11.52 8.48
CA LEU A 17 -5.15 10.53 8.42
C LEU A 17 -3.81 11.10 8.90
N ALA A 18 -3.58 12.41 8.77
CA ALA A 18 -2.37 13.07 9.24
C ALA A 18 -2.27 13.20 10.78
N ARG A 19 -3.41 13.12 11.48
CA ARG A 19 -3.48 13.33 12.93
C ARG A 19 -3.32 12.06 13.75
N VAL A 20 -3.34 10.89 13.12
CA VAL A 20 -3.22 9.60 13.78
C VAL A 20 -1.77 9.13 13.82
N SER A 21 -1.42 8.33 14.82
CA SER A 21 -0.02 7.97 15.10
C SER A 21 0.25 6.46 15.02
N THR A 22 -0.78 5.64 15.21
CA THR A 22 -0.68 4.18 15.24
C THR A 22 -1.40 3.53 14.06
N THR A 23 -1.10 2.25 13.80
CA THR A 23 -1.73 1.49 12.70
C THR A 23 -3.23 1.29 12.90
N TRP A 24 -3.69 1.08 14.13
CA TRP A 24 -5.13 0.91 14.42
C TRP A 24 -5.89 2.22 14.35
N GLU A 25 -5.29 3.34 14.74
CA GLU A 25 -5.91 4.65 14.55
C GLU A 25 -6.02 4.99 13.07
N LEU A 26 -4.97 4.75 12.27
CA LEU A 26 -5.01 4.99 10.82
C LEU A 26 -6.05 4.10 10.14
N TRP A 27 -6.04 2.81 10.46
CA TRP A 27 -7.05 1.86 10.00
C TRP A 27 -8.46 2.33 10.42
N GLY A 28 -8.62 2.73 11.68
CA GLY A 28 -9.85 3.22 12.24
C GLY A 28 -10.39 4.44 11.50
N ALA A 29 -9.53 5.41 11.24
CA ALA A 29 -9.86 6.60 10.46
C ALA A 29 -10.32 6.24 9.04
N SER A 30 -9.53 5.46 8.31
CA SER A 30 -9.87 5.03 6.95
C SER A 30 -11.18 4.24 6.91
N TYR A 31 -11.30 3.20 7.74
CA TYR A 31 -12.45 2.31 7.77
C TYR A 31 -13.72 3.05 8.21
N THR A 32 -13.65 3.94 9.19
CA THR A 32 -14.80 4.72 9.68
C THR A 32 -15.34 5.66 8.59
N LEU A 33 -14.45 6.35 7.87
CA LEU A 33 -14.85 7.25 6.77
C LEU A 33 -15.45 6.45 5.61
N SER A 34 -14.84 5.32 5.25
CA SER A 34 -15.38 4.42 4.23
C SER A 34 -16.73 3.82 4.65
N LEU A 35 -16.89 3.41 5.91
CA LEU A 35 -18.13 2.87 6.44
C LEU A 35 -19.26 3.91 6.37
N TYR A 36 -18.96 5.17 6.70
CA TYR A 36 -19.92 6.25 6.55
C TYR A 36 -20.39 6.39 5.10
N MET A 37 -19.47 6.43 4.13
CA MET A 37 -19.85 6.48 2.72
C MET A 37 -20.65 5.24 2.28
N GLN A 38 -20.24 4.05 2.71
CA GLN A 38 -20.96 2.80 2.45
C GLN A 38 -22.42 2.89 2.89
N LYS A 39 -22.68 3.39 4.10
CA LYS A 39 -24.04 3.55 4.63
C LYS A 39 -24.87 4.52 3.79
N VAL A 40 -24.29 5.65 3.39
CA VAL A 40 -24.98 6.64 2.53
C VAL A 40 -25.35 6.01 1.19
N VAL A 41 -24.39 5.34 0.53
CA VAL A 41 -24.60 4.68 -0.77
C VAL A 41 -25.67 3.58 -0.69
N GLN A 42 -25.59 2.71 0.31
CA GLN A 42 -26.54 1.61 0.50
C GLN A 42 -27.97 2.12 0.75
N LYS A 43 -28.12 3.12 1.63
CA LYS A 43 -29.42 3.74 1.92
C LYS A 43 -29.99 4.45 0.69
N ALA A 44 -29.16 5.15 -0.08
CA ALA A 44 -29.60 5.79 -1.32
C ALA A 44 -30.10 4.74 -2.33
N HIS A 45 -29.35 3.67 -2.52
CA HIS A 45 -29.77 2.57 -3.40
C HIS A 45 -31.09 1.95 -2.94
N ALA A 46 -31.24 1.66 -1.65
CA ALA A 46 -32.47 1.12 -1.06
C ALA A 46 -33.69 2.04 -1.24
N GLN A 47 -33.48 3.36 -1.30
CA GLN A 47 -34.53 4.34 -1.59
C GLN A 47 -34.75 4.58 -3.09
N GLY A 48 -34.18 3.74 -3.96
CA GLY A 48 -34.40 3.77 -5.41
C GLY A 48 -33.58 4.84 -6.15
N PHE A 49 -32.48 5.32 -5.56
CA PHE A 49 -31.47 6.03 -6.35
C PHE A 49 -30.65 5.03 -7.16
N GLU A 50 -30.31 5.43 -8.37
CA GLU A 50 -29.41 4.66 -9.23
C GLU A 50 -27.98 5.09 -8.93
N VAL A 51 -27.15 4.17 -8.46
CA VAL A 51 -25.77 4.48 -8.06
C VAL A 51 -24.84 4.29 -9.26
N LEU A 52 -24.17 5.36 -9.69
CA LEU A 52 -23.17 5.27 -10.75
C LEU A 52 -21.82 4.84 -10.17
N LEU A 53 -21.36 5.53 -9.14
CA LEU A 53 -20.10 5.30 -8.44
C LEU A 53 -20.30 5.59 -6.93
N PRO A 54 -19.72 4.82 -6.00
CA PRO A 54 -19.16 3.47 -6.16
C PRO A 54 -20.28 2.41 -6.29
N TYR A 55 -19.94 1.14 -6.49
CA TYR A 55 -20.93 0.07 -6.54
C TYR A 55 -21.63 -0.12 -5.17
N PRO A 56 -22.97 -0.30 -5.11
CA PRO A 56 -23.70 -0.10 -3.86
C PRO A 56 -23.73 -1.27 -2.88
N HIS A 57 -23.36 -2.48 -3.29
CA HIS A 57 -23.41 -3.66 -2.42
C HIS A 57 -22.20 -4.55 -2.63
N ILE A 58 -21.77 -5.23 -1.56
CA ILE A 58 -20.78 -6.29 -1.70
C ILE A 58 -21.48 -7.47 -2.38
N PRO A 59 -20.94 -8.03 -3.47
CA PRO A 59 -21.56 -9.18 -4.14
C PRO A 59 -21.73 -10.38 -3.19
N GLU A 60 -22.82 -11.13 -3.33
CA GLU A 60 -23.17 -12.23 -2.42
C GLU A 60 -22.14 -13.36 -2.38
N ASP A 61 -21.36 -13.52 -3.45
CA ASP A 61 -20.29 -14.49 -3.59
C ASP A 61 -18.96 -14.07 -2.93
N GLU A 62 -18.90 -12.85 -2.41
CA GLU A 62 -17.71 -12.28 -1.80
C GLU A 62 -17.83 -12.21 -0.27
N ASP A 63 -16.71 -12.35 0.43
CA ASP A 63 -16.66 -12.13 1.89
C ASP A 63 -16.86 -10.64 2.22
N PRO A 64 -17.91 -10.25 2.97
CA PRO A 64 -18.12 -8.86 3.36
C PRO A 64 -17.11 -8.37 4.40
N TYR A 65 -16.38 -9.27 5.06
CA TYR A 65 -15.45 -8.96 6.16
C TYR A 65 -14.00 -8.83 5.70
N SER A 66 -13.78 -7.93 4.74
CA SER A 66 -12.45 -7.67 4.18
C SER A 66 -11.50 -6.97 5.17
N GLY A 67 -12.01 -6.34 6.23
CA GLY A 67 -11.19 -5.53 7.12
C GLY A 67 -10.63 -4.26 6.45
N THR A 68 -11.19 -3.85 5.31
CA THR A 68 -10.67 -2.78 4.45
C THR A 68 -11.73 -1.72 4.21
N GLY A 69 -11.35 -0.44 4.19
CA GLY A 69 -12.22 0.64 3.72
C GLY A 69 -12.36 0.58 2.19
N LEU A 70 -13.48 0.03 1.69
CA LEU A 70 -13.72 -0.26 0.27
C LEU A 70 -14.45 0.87 -0.49
N TYR A 71 -15.01 1.83 0.24
CA TYR A 71 -15.82 2.91 -0.34
C TYR A 71 -14.99 4.19 -0.39
N PRO A 72 -14.86 4.83 -1.57
CA PRO A 72 -14.14 6.08 -1.73
C PRO A 72 -14.83 7.23 -0.99
N ASP A 73 -14.19 8.38 -0.96
CA ASP A 73 -14.71 9.63 -0.40
C ASP A 73 -15.78 10.31 -1.28
N ARG A 74 -16.02 9.80 -2.49
CA ARG A 74 -16.99 10.35 -3.45
C ARG A 74 -18.06 9.34 -3.86
N MET A 75 -19.27 9.86 -4.09
CA MET A 75 -20.37 9.10 -4.71
C MET A 75 -21.12 9.95 -5.73
N ILE A 76 -21.67 9.28 -6.74
CA ILE A 76 -22.48 9.86 -7.81
C ILE A 76 -23.74 9.02 -7.98
N LEU A 77 -24.90 9.66 -7.84
CA LEU A 77 -26.23 9.08 -8.00
C LEU A 77 -26.96 9.68 -9.20
N GLU A 78 -27.89 8.92 -9.76
CA GLU A 78 -28.84 9.31 -10.81
C GLU A 78 -30.29 9.12 -10.33
N THR A 79 -31.17 10.03 -10.73
CA THR A 79 -32.63 9.91 -10.57
C THR A 79 -33.37 10.63 -11.70
N THR A 80 -34.60 10.21 -11.97
CA THR A 80 -35.48 10.81 -13.00
C THR A 80 -36.23 12.06 -12.50
N ARG A 81 -36.25 12.29 -11.19
CA ARG A 81 -36.88 13.45 -10.55
C ARG A 81 -35.96 14.09 -9.51
N GLU A 82 -36.24 15.33 -9.16
CA GLU A 82 -35.59 16.03 -8.05
C GLU A 82 -35.93 15.38 -6.70
N ARG A 83 -34.90 15.11 -5.89
CA ARG A 83 -34.96 14.38 -4.61
C ARG A 83 -34.01 14.96 -3.54
N ASP A 84 -33.80 16.27 -3.55
CA ASP A 84 -32.82 16.96 -2.66
C ASP A 84 -33.04 16.65 -1.18
N LYS A 85 -34.30 16.64 -0.73
CA LYS A 85 -34.64 16.35 0.67
C LYS A 85 -34.34 14.90 1.03
N ASP A 86 -34.66 13.96 0.14
CA ASP A 86 -34.47 12.53 0.37
C ASP A 86 -32.99 12.22 0.60
N ILE A 87 -32.09 12.75 -0.25
CA ILE A 87 -30.65 12.52 -0.11
C ILE A 87 -30.07 13.23 1.13
N GLN A 88 -30.58 14.41 1.50
CA GLN A 88 -30.19 15.06 2.75
C GLN A 88 -30.58 14.23 3.98
N THR A 89 -31.79 13.65 3.98
CA THR A 89 -32.23 12.72 5.03
C THR A 89 -31.35 11.48 5.07
N ILE A 90 -31.02 10.87 3.92
CA ILE A 90 -30.12 9.71 3.88
C ILE A 90 -28.75 10.00 4.51
N ILE A 91 -28.16 11.15 4.19
CA ILE A 91 -26.86 11.58 4.74
C ILE A 91 -26.96 11.76 6.26
N GLN A 92 -28.03 12.40 6.72
CA GLN A 92 -28.28 12.63 8.15
C GLN A 92 -28.50 11.31 8.90
N ASP A 93 -29.30 10.40 8.38
CA ASP A 93 -29.55 9.08 8.96
C ASP A 93 -28.25 8.25 9.07
N ALA A 94 -27.38 8.32 8.06
CA ALA A 94 -26.08 7.65 8.10
C ALA A 94 -25.13 8.25 9.16
N LEU A 95 -25.21 9.57 9.38
CA LEU A 95 -24.43 10.26 10.40
C LEU A 95 -24.90 9.89 11.81
N GLU A 96 -26.20 9.74 12.00
CA GLU A 96 -26.81 9.26 13.25
C GLU A 96 -26.38 7.83 13.58
N GLU A 97 -26.42 6.91 12.61
CA GLU A 97 -25.91 5.54 12.81
C GLU A 97 -24.42 5.51 13.20
N LEU A 98 -23.60 6.37 12.58
CA LEU A 98 -22.19 6.49 12.92
C LEU A 98 -21.99 7.04 14.34
N ALA A 99 -22.77 8.05 14.71
CA ALA A 99 -22.74 8.63 16.04
C ALA A 99 -23.13 7.61 17.11
N GLN A 100 -24.16 6.79 16.86
CA GLN A 100 -24.58 5.70 17.73
C GLN A 100 -23.46 4.68 17.95
N LEU A 101 -22.80 4.26 16.87
CA LEU A 101 -21.69 3.32 16.93
C LEU A 101 -20.53 3.87 17.78
N ILE A 102 -20.12 5.12 17.54
CA ILE A 102 -19.02 5.76 18.27
C ILE A 102 -19.38 5.99 19.74
N ALA A 103 -20.59 6.50 20.00
CA ALA A 103 -21.10 6.75 21.35
C ALA A 103 -21.17 5.45 22.18
N ALA A 104 -21.67 4.37 21.58
CA ALA A 104 -21.75 3.07 22.22
C ALA A 104 -20.36 2.51 22.59
N HIS A 105 -19.35 2.72 21.73
CA HIS A 105 -17.97 2.29 22.00
C HIS A 105 -17.32 3.12 23.12
N LEU A 106 -17.55 4.43 23.13
CA LEU A 106 -16.94 5.34 24.10
C LEU A 106 -17.68 5.39 25.45
N GLY A 107 -18.94 4.94 25.50
CA GLY A 107 -19.84 5.16 26.63
C GLY A 107 -20.26 6.62 26.80
N ASP A 108 -20.26 7.41 25.71
CA ASP A 108 -20.63 8.83 25.69
C ASP A 108 -22.08 9.04 25.21
N GLU A 109 -22.62 10.25 25.39
CA GLU A 109 -23.96 10.60 24.92
C GLU A 109 -24.01 10.76 23.39
N GLU A 110 -24.92 10.03 22.74
CA GLU A 110 -25.12 10.04 21.28
C GLU A 110 -25.31 11.46 20.72
N SER A 111 -26.08 12.31 21.40
CA SER A 111 -26.37 13.68 20.96
C SER A 111 -25.09 14.55 20.86
N SER A 112 -24.16 14.33 21.79
CA SER A 112 -22.88 15.05 21.85
C SER A 112 -21.93 14.57 20.75
N VAL A 113 -21.82 13.25 20.56
CA VAL A 113 -21.03 12.65 19.48
C VAL A 113 -21.57 13.09 18.12
N HIS A 114 -22.89 13.04 17.92
CA HIS A 114 -23.53 13.46 16.68
C HIS A 114 -23.26 14.94 16.36
N THR A 115 -23.37 15.82 17.35
CA THR A 115 -23.06 17.25 17.19
C THR A 115 -21.61 17.47 16.77
N TYR A 116 -20.68 16.76 17.41
CA TYR A 116 -19.27 16.79 17.05
C TYR A 116 -19.04 16.29 15.61
N LEU A 117 -19.58 15.13 15.24
CA LEU A 117 -19.37 14.55 13.90
C LEU A 117 -19.92 15.46 12.81
N ARG A 118 -21.08 16.10 13.04
CA ARG A 118 -21.66 17.08 12.12
C ARG A 118 -20.77 18.31 11.90
N GLN A 119 -20.00 18.71 12.92
CA GLN A 119 -19.07 19.84 12.82
C GLN A 119 -17.73 19.42 12.18
N TYR A 120 -17.30 18.18 12.45
CA TYR A 120 -16.02 17.66 11.98
C TYR A 120 -16.07 17.19 10.52
N LEU A 121 -17.05 16.33 10.19
CA LEU A 121 -17.21 15.76 8.86
C LEU A 121 -17.81 16.80 7.90
N GLN A 122 -17.05 17.12 6.87
CA GLN A 122 -17.43 18.04 5.82
C GLN A 122 -17.99 17.24 4.65
N THR A 123 -19.30 17.34 4.46
CA THR A 123 -19.98 16.77 3.30
C THR A 123 -20.47 17.87 2.37
N TYR A 124 -20.11 17.77 1.09
CA TYR A 124 -20.57 18.70 0.05
C TYR A 124 -21.43 17.94 -0.95
N LEU A 125 -22.70 18.33 -1.03
CA LEU A 125 -23.68 17.76 -1.94
C LEU A 125 -23.92 18.72 -3.10
N ILE A 126 -23.75 18.23 -4.32
CA ILE A 126 -23.95 18.96 -5.56
C ILE A 126 -25.03 18.26 -6.36
N ARG A 127 -25.90 19.05 -6.99
CA ARG A 127 -26.92 18.57 -7.90
C ARG A 127 -26.65 19.11 -9.31
N LEU A 128 -26.63 18.21 -10.29
CA LEU A 128 -26.53 18.55 -11.71
C LEU A 128 -27.77 18.05 -12.45
N GLN A 129 -28.39 18.91 -13.23
CA GLN A 129 -29.51 18.53 -14.11
C GLN A 129 -29.03 18.58 -15.55
N THR A 130 -29.04 17.44 -16.24
CA THR A 130 -28.52 17.33 -17.61
C THR A 130 -29.06 16.09 -18.32
N ASP A 131 -28.97 16.09 -19.64
CA ASP A 131 -29.22 14.93 -20.52
C ASP A 131 -27.92 14.34 -21.09
N ALA A 132 -26.76 14.80 -20.59
CA ALA A 132 -25.46 14.28 -20.96
C ALA A 132 -25.30 12.78 -20.62
N PRO A 133 -24.47 12.04 -21.37
CA PRO A 133 -24.18 10.64 -21.08
C PRO A 133 -23.42 10.48 -19.74
N PRO A 134 -23.52 9.31 -19.07
CA PRO A 134 -22.94 9.06 -17.74
C PRO A 134 -21.44 9.37 -17.63
N ASN A 135 -20.61 8.99 -18.60
CA ASN A 135 -19.18 9.34 -18.62
C ASN A 135 -18.95 10.84 -18.45
N LYS A 136 -19.65 11.69 -19.22
CA LYS A 136 -19.50 13.14 -19.14
C LYS A 136 -20.00 13.68 -17.80
N VAL A 137 -21.11 13.15 -17.31
CA VAL A 137 -21.66 13.51 -16.00
C VAL A 137 -20.67 13.24 -14.87
N ILE A 138 -19.96 12.11 -14.91
CA ILE A 138 -18.93 11.78 -13.91
C ILE A 138 -17.81 12.84 -13.90
N PHE A 139 -17.31 13.25 -15.07
CA PHE A 139 -16.30 14.32 -15.15
C PHE A 139 -16.83 15.67 -14.68
N ASP A 140 -18.02 16.06 -15.12
CA ASP A 140 -18.62 17.35 -14.76
C ASP A 140 -18.87 17.43 -13.24
N ILE A 141 -19.39 16.36 -12.62
CA ILE A 141 -19.60 16.30 -11.17
C ILE A 141 -18.29 16.29 -10.40
N ASN A 142 -17.29 15.50 -10.82
CA ASN A 142 -15.99 15.48 -10.15
C ASN A 142 -15.34 16.86 -10.14
N ALA A 143 -15.37 17.60 -11.25
CA ALA A 143 -14.84 18.97 -11.31
C ALA A 143 -15.59 19.93 -10.38
N LEU A 144 -16.91 19.77 -10.25
CA LEU A 144 -17.72 20.56 -9.32
C LEU A 144 -17.41 20.20 -7.86
N LEU A 145 -17.21 18.91 -7.55
CA LEU A 145 -16.81 18.45 -6.21
C LEU A 145 -15.42 18.96 -5.84
N ASP A 146 -14.44 18.87 -6.75
CA ASP A 146 -13.09 19.45 -6.56
C ASP A 146 -13.18 20.93 -6.17
N THR A 147 -14.08 21.68 -6.83
CA THR A 147 -14.30 23.10 -6.53
C THR A 147 -14.97 23.30 -5.16
N ALA A 148 -15.91 22.43 -4.78
CA ALA A 148 -16.58 22.50 -3.50
C ALA A 148 -15.64 22.18 -2.32
N GLU A 149 -14.70 21.24 -2.51
CA GLU A 149 -13.69 20.87 -1.50
C GLU A 149 -12.73 22.04 -1.15
N LEU A 150 -12.54 23.00 -2.05
CA LEU A 150 -11.77 24.22 -1.76
C LEU A 150 -12.47 25.11 -0.71
N GLN A 151 -13.75 24.90 -0.44
CA GLN A 151 -14.55 25.68 0.51
C GLN A 151 -14.52 25.10 1.92
N ASN A 152 -13.34 24.69 2.40
CA ASN A 152 -13.14 24.08 3.71
C ASN A 152 -13.83 24.89 4.81
N ARG A 153 -14.77 24.24 5.51
CA ARG A 153 -15.42 24.83 6.68
C ARG A 153 -14.44 24.86 7.84
N PHE A 154 -14.60 25.84 8.72
CA PHE A 154 -13.83 25.88 9.96
C PHE A 154 -14.23 24.71 10.86
N ILE A 155 -13.26 23.85 11.20
CA ILE A 155 -13.43 22.79 12.19
C ILE A 155 -13.05 23.38 13.56
N PRO A 156 -13.99 23.50 14.51
CA PRO A 156 -13.69 24.02 15.83
C PRO A 156 -12.63 23.18 16.54
N LYS A 157 -11.66 23.85 17.18
CA LYS A 157 -10.78 23.17 18.13
C LYS A 157 -11.60 22.80 19.36
N VAL A 158 -11.67 21.51 19.65
CA VAL A 158 -12.34 20.98 20.83
C VAL A 158 -11.32 20.54 21.88
N ALA A 159 -11.73 20.45 23.14
CA ALA A 159 -10.91 19.81 24.16
C ALA A 159 -10.71 18.32 23.85
N ALA A 160 -9.61 17.72 24.31
CA ALA A 160 -9.31 16.31 24.04
C ALA A 160 -10.44 15.35 24.49
N SER A 161 -11.12 15.66 25.61
CA SER A 161 -12.28 14.90 26.10
C SER A 161 -13.49 14.96 25.17
N GLN A 162 -13.57 15.97 24.30
CA GLN A 162 -14.65 16.18 23.34
C GLN A 162 -14.23 15.80 21.92
N ASP A 163 -13.01 15.30 21.72
CA ASP A 163 -12.52 14.84 20.42
C ASP A 163 -12.94 13.38 20.18
N TYR A 164 -14.25 13.16 20.13
CA TYR A 164 -14.86 11.82 20.17
C TYR A 164 -14.31 10.89 19.08
N LEU A 165 -14.06 11.40 17.87
CA LEU A 165 -13.57 10.58 16.76
C LEU A 165 -12.14 10.05 17.01
N PHE A 166 -11.24 10.88 17.54
CA PHE A 166 -9.87 10.46 17.83
C PHE A 166 -9.77 9.63 19.11
N ARG A 167 -10.58 9.96 20.13
CA ARG A 167 -10.75 9.08 21.29
C ARG A 167 -11.25 7.69 20.88
N PHE A 168 -12.17 7.64 19.91
CA PHE A 168 -12.67 6.39 19.37
C PHE A 168 -11.56 5.60 18.67
N PHE A 169 -10.77 6.24 17.80
CA PHE A 169 -9.66 5.60 17.10
C PHE A 169 -8.60 5.03 18.05
N ASP A 170 -8.20 5.80 19.06
CA ASP A 170 -7.24 5.37 20.09
C ASP A 170 -7.74 4.11 20.83
N GLN A 171 -9.06 4.00 21.03
CA GLN A 171 -9.68 2.91 21.79
C GLN A 171 -10.10 1.70 20.95
N ILE A 172 -9.81 1.65 19.65
CA ILE A 172 -10.20 0.54 18.76
C ILE A 172 -9.66 -0.80 19.28
N ASN A 173 -8.40 -0.85 19.73
CA ASN A 173 -7.79 -2.09 20.18
C ASN A 173 -7.96 -2.36 21.69
N THR A 174 -8.52 -1.42 22.47
CA THR A 174 -8.51 -1.46 23.94
C THR A 174 -9.84 -1.83 24.59
N ALA A 175 -10.95 -1.85 23.83
CA ALA A 175 -12.27 -2.18 24.36
C ALA A 175 -12.24 -3.52 25.13
N SER A 176 -12.43 -3.41 26.45
CA SER A 176 -12.29 -4.49 27.43
C SER A 176 -13.25 -5.66 27.20
N ASP A 177 -14.37 -5.42 26.52
CA ASP A 177 -15.27 -6.43 26.00
C ASP A 177 -14.95 -6.72 24.54
N LYS A 178 -14.17 -7.79 24.32
CA LYS A 178 -13.87 -8.34 22.99
C LYS A 178 -15.11 -8.79 22.21
N ASP A 179 -16.28 -8.81 22.85
CA ASP A 179 -17.58 -9.17 22.28
C ASP A 179 -18.43 -7.94 21.90
N ASN A 180 -18.04 -6.70 22.28
CA ASN A 180 -18.84 -5.47 22.03
C ASN A 180 -18.18 -4.44 21.10
N ASN A 181 -16.99 -4.69 20.55
CA ASN A 181 -16.37 -3.77 19.59
C ASN A 181 -17.02 -3.89 18.20
N GLN A 182 -18.10 -3.12 18.00
CA GLN A 182 -18.93 -3.20 16.79
C GLN A 182 -18.17 -2.87 15.51
N ILE A 183 -17.22 -1.93 15.51
CA ILE A 183 -16.45 -1.58 14.30
C ILE A 183 -15.56 -2.73 13.85
N LEU A 184 -14.91 -3.43 14.78
CA LEU A 184 -14.11 -4.61 14.46
C LEU A 184 -14.99 -5.77 14.00
N THR A 185 -16.19 -5.94 14.58
CA THR A 185 -17.15 -6.96 14.13
C THR A 185 -17.66 -6.67 12.73
N LEU A 186 -17.96 -5.40 12.40
CA LEU A 186 -18.35 -5.00 11.04
C LEU A 186 -17.22 -5.25 10.03
N ALA A 187 -15.97 -5.11 10.46
CA ALA A 187 -14.82 -5.24 9.56
C ALA A 187 -14.32 -6.67 9.36
N PHE A 188 -14.28 -7.47 10.43
CA PHE A 188 -13.65 -8.80 10.45
C PHE A 188 -14.63 -9.95 10.78
N GLY A 189 -15.90 -9.63 11.08
CA GLY A 189 -16.94 -10.62 11.39
C GLY A 189 -16.82 -11.24 12.79
N GLU A 190 -17.83 -12.03 13.18
CA GLU A 190 -17.89 -12.64 14.53
C GLU A 190 -17.07 -13.94 14.66
N LYS A 191 -16.82 -14.62 13.53
CA LYS A 191 -16.31 -16.00 13.47
C LYS A 191 -14.79 -16.11 13.71
N GLU A 192 -14.01 -15.07 13.42
CA GLU A 192 -12.55 -15.09 13.63
C GLU A 192 -12.17 -14.57 15.03
N LYS A 193 -12.19 -15.44 16.04
CA LYS A 193 -11.73 -15.11 17.41
C LYS A 193 -10.26 -14.66 17.49
N THR A 194 -9.45 -14.94 16.46
CA THR A 194 -8.01 -14.62 16.39
C THR A 194 -7.71 -13.25 15.77
N GLN A 195 -8.62 -12.69 14.95
CA GLN A 195 -8.44 -11.39 14.25
C GLN A 195 -9.28 -10.22 14.82
N ARG A 196 -9.76 -10.30 16.07
CA ARG A 196 -10.51 -9.19 16.69
C ARG A 196 -9.64 -8.01 17.15
N ARG A 197 -8.64 -7.62 16.36
CA ARG A 197 -7.82 -6.41 16.56
C ARG A 197 -7.02 -6.10 15.30
N VAL A 198 -6.64 -4.85 15.14
CA VAL A 198 -5.69 -4.42 14.09
C VAL A 198 -4.26 -4.67 14.59
N ARG A 199 -3.42 -5.24 13.73
CA ARG A 199 -2.00 -5.54 14.03
C ARG A 199 -1.17 -4.25 14.13
N SER A 200 -0.16 -4.25 14.98
CA SER A 200 0.83 -3.18 15.07
C SER A 200 1.82 -3.22 13.89
N ILE A 201 2.57 -2.13 13.69
CA ILE A 201 3.65 -2.07 12.68
C ILE A 201 4.65 -3.21 12.87
N ALA A 202 5.07 -3.46 14.11
CA ALA A 202 6.06 -4.50 14.41
C ALA A 202 5.52 -5.91 14.12
N GLU A 203 4.23 -6.15 14.35
CA GLU A 203 3.58 -7.42 14.01
C GLU A 203 3.45 -7.63 12.51
N ILE A 204 3.16 -6.57 11.76
CA ILE A 204 3.11 -6.63 10.28
C ILE A 204 4.52 -6.84 9.73
N ALA A 205 5.53 -6.11 10.21
CA ALA A 205 6.93 -6.23 9.79
C ALA A 205 7.49 -7.65 10.01
N THR A 206 7.06 -8.32 11.09
CA THR A 206 7.51 -9.67 11.46
C THR A 206 6.61 -10.79 10.93
N ALA A 207 5.54 -10.47 10.18
CA ALA A 207 4.55 -11.44 9.71
C ALA A 207 5.17 -12.58 8.86
N GLY A 208 6.26 -12.31 8.14
CA GLY A 208 6.99 -13.35 7.38
C GLY A 208 7.45 -14.54 8.24
N LEU A 209 7.66 -14.36 9.54
CA LEU A 209 8.03 -15.42 10.47
C LEU A 209 6.92 -16.46 10.66
N GLU A 210 5.67 -16.17 10.30
CA GLU A 210 4.57 -17.13 10.35
C GLU A 210 4.81 -18.37 9.48
N LYS A 211 5.58 -18.22 8.38
CA LYS A 211 5.93 -19.34 7.51
C LYS A 211 6.83 -20.36 8.20
N VAL A 212 7.67 -19.89 9.10
CA VAL A 212 8.61 -20.72 9.88
C VAL A 212 7.97 -21.13 11.20
N PHE A 213 7.09 -20.28 11.75
CA PHE A 213 6.41 -20.46 13.02
C PHE A 213 4.89 -20.28 12.82
N PRO A 214 4.15 -21.31 12.38
CA PRO A 214 2.71 -21.19 12.13
C PRO A 214 1.89 -20.72 13.35
N SER A 215 2.38 -20.94 14.58
CA SER A 215 1.77 -20.44 15.82
C SER A 215 2.27 -19.06 16.29
N PHE A 216 3.06 -18.36 15.47
CA PHE A 216 3.72 -17.09 15.82
C PHE A 216 2.73 -16.02 16.27
N GLN A 217 1.68 -15.79 15.46
CA GLN A 217 0.68 -14.78 15.78
C GLN A 217 -0.13 -15.12 17.03
N ASP A 218 -0.57 -16.37 17.13
CA ASP A 218 -1.49 -16.79 18.18
C ASP A 218 -0.84 -16.93 19.55
N ARG A 219 0.46 -17.24 19.59
CA ARG A 219 1.21 -17.44 20.84
C ARG A 219 2.17 -16.31 21.12
N VAL A 220 3.05 -15.95 20.20
CA VAL A 220 4.19 -15.06 20.48
C VAL A 220 3.76 -13.59 20.46
N ALA A 221 3.13 -13.16 19.37
CA ALA A 221 2.65 -11.78 19.25
C ALA A 221 1.59 -11.46 20.32
N ARG A 222 0.70 -12.42 20.61
CA ARG A 222 -0.30 -12.29 21.69
C ARG A 222 0.32 -12.20 23.08
N LEU A 223 1.33 -13.04 23.40
CA LEU A 223 2.01 -12.98 24.69
C LEU A 223 2.80 -11.68 24.84
N TRP A 224 3.51 -11.25 23.80
CA TRP A 224 4.20 -9.96 23.77
C TRP A 224 3.21 -8.81 24.02
N TRP A 225 2.10 -8.76 23.27
CA TRP A 225 1.07 -7.74 23.46
C TRP A 225 0.49 -7.73 24.87
N GLN A 226 0.23 -8.90 25.47
CA GLN A 226 -0.22 -9.01 26.86
C GLN A 226 0.83 -8.53 27.85
N GLU A 227 2.12 -8.79 27.60
CA GLU A 227 3.22 -8.28 28.41
C GLU A 227 3.35 -6.76 28.29
N GLN A 228 3.22 -6.19 27.09
CA GLN A 228 3.27 -4.73 26.88
C GLN A 228 2.11 -4.04 27.61
N ILE A 229 0.88 -4.52 27.46
CA ILE A 229 -0.29 -3.97 28.19
C ILE A 229 -0.06 -4.06 29.71
N LYS A 230 0.49 -5.16 30.22
CA LYS A 230 0.78 -5.31 31.66
C LYS A 230 1.85 -4.33 32.13
N LYS A 231 2.91 -4.11 31.34
CA LYS A 231 3.98 -3.14 31.64
C LYS A 231 3.47 -1.71 31.63
N GLN A 232 2.70 -1.31 30.61
CA GLN A 232 2.07 0.02 30.55
C GLN A 232 1.15 0.26 31.77
N ARG A 233 0.38 -0.75 32.20
CA ARG A 233 -0.48 -0.66 33.39
C ARG A 233 0.29 -0.60 34.72
N SER A 234 1.51 -1.14 34.79
CA SER A 234 2.28 -1.22 36.05
C SER A 234 3.35 -0.14 36.21
N GLN A 235 3.89 0.39 35.10
CA GLN A 235 5.00 1.34 35.10
C GLN A 235 4.66 2.71 34.48
N GLY A 236 3.44 2.88 33.94
CA GLY A 236 3.03 4.13 33.26
C GLY A 236 3.82 4.40 31.98
N GLU A 237 3.84 5.64 31.51
CA GLU A 237 4.53 6.09 30.27
C GLU A 237 6.08 5.93 30.31
N GLN A 238 6.67 5.53 31.44
CA GLN A 238 8.13 5.40 31.62
C GLN A 238 8.68 3.99 31.39
N ALA A 239 7.86 3.04 30.94
CA ALA A 239 8.35 1.68 30.63
C ALA A 239 9.10 1.69 29.29
N ASP A 240 10.37 1.26 29.27
CA ASP A 240 11.07 0.99 28.01
C ASP A 240 10.31 -0.10 27.24
N GLU A 241 9.65 0.28 26.15
CA GLU A 241 8.99 -0.66 25.24
C GLU A 241 10.07 -1.46 24.49
N GLU A 242 10.37 -2.65 25.01
CA GLU A 242 11.11 -3.67 24.29
C GLU A 242 10.34 -4.00 23.00
N ASP A 243 10.96 -3.69 21.86
CA ASP A 243 10.36 -3.96 20.56
C ASP A 243 10.12 -5.46 20.36
N LEU A 244 9.12 -5.81 19.54
CA LEU A 244 8.81 -7.21 19.24
C LEU A 244 10.02 -7.92 18.64
N TYR A 245 10.78 -7.28 17.74
CA TYR A 245 11.98 -7.89 17.18
C TYR A 245 13.05 -8.15 18.26
N ASP A 246 13.30 -7.17 19.13
CA ASP A 246 14.28 -7.28 20.21
C ASP A 246 13.87 -8.36 21.22
N TYR A 247 12.56 -8.45 21.53
CA TYR A 247 11.98 -9.51 22.32
C TYR A 247 12.22 -10.89 21.70
N LEU A 248 11.95 -11.03 20.40
CA LEU A 248 12.15 -12.27 19.64
C LEU A 248 13.63 -12.69 19.64
N LEU A 249 14.53 -11.73 19.43
CA LEU A 249 15.97 -11.96 19.45
C LEU A 249 16.46 -12.38 20.85
N ARG A 250 15.96 -11.76 21.92
CA ARG A 250 16.28 -12.16 23.29
C ARG A 250 15.79 -13.57 23.58
N LYS A 251 14.54 -13.88 23.20
CA LYS A 251 13.93 -15.20 23.42
C LYS A 251 14.60 -16.30 22.60
N SER A 252 15.12 -15.99 21.41
CA SER A 252 15.89 -16.95 20.61
C SER A 252 17.28 -17.23 21.22
N ARG A 253 17.92 -16.23 21.84
CA ARG A 253 19.25 -16.39 22.49
C ARG A 253 19.18 -17.11 23.84
N THR A 254 18.16 -16.88 24.65
CA THR A 254 18.02 -17.49 26.00
C THR A 254 16.61 -18.05 26.25
N PRO A 255 16.19 -19.12 25.54
CA PRO A 255 14.88 -19.71 25.77
C PRO A 255 14.85 -20.44 27.13
N THR A 256 13.72 -20.35 27.85
CA THR A 256 13.51 -21.21 29.01
C THR A 256 13.34 -22.68 28.57
N PRO A 257 13.58 -23.69 29.44
CA PRO A 257 13.44 -25.10 29.05
C PRO A 257 12.07 -25.50 28.50
N ARG A 258 11.00 -24.76 28.87
CA ARG A 258 9.63 -24.97 28.34
C ARG A 258 9.36 -24.21 27.03
N GLU A 259 10.19 -23.23 26.69
CA GLU A 259 10.10 -22.38 25.50
C GLU A 259 11.13 -22.78 24.41
N ALA A 260 12.06 -23.68 24.71
CA ALA A 260 13.20 -23.99 23.82
C ALA A 260 12.83 -24.62 22.47
N GLU A 261 11.72 -25.34 22.37
CA GLU A 261 11.29 -25.99 21.12
C GLU A 261 10.76 -24.98 20.08
N PRO A 262 9.86 -24.03 20.40
CA PRO A 262 9.35 -23.04 19.43
C PRO A 262 10.32 -21.91 19.07
N TYR A 263 11.41 -21.68 19.82
CA TYR A 263 12.35 -20.57 19.56
C TYR A 263 13.71 -21.02 19.01
N ARG A 264 13.98 -22.32 18.89
CA ARG A 264 15.28 -22.85 18.42
C ARG A 264 15.60 -22.40 17.00
N ASP A 265 14.63 -22.53 16.10
CA ASP A 265 14.81 -22.22 14.68
C ASP A 265 14.65 -20.71 14.39
N LEU A 266 14.27 -19.91 15.40
CA LEU A 266 13.91 -18.51 15.20
C LEU A 266 15.14 -17.65 14.94
N ALA A 267 16.24 -17.91 15.65
CA ALA A 267 17.49 -17.17 15.46
C ALA A 267 18.02 -17.32 14.02
N GLU A 268 17.89 -18.51 13.43
CA GLU A 268 18.36 -18.81 12.07
C GLU A 268 17.50 -18.16 10.98
N ASN A 269 16.23 -17.89 11.28
CA ASN A 269 15.27 -17.29 10.35
C ASN A 269 15.06 -15.79 10.57
N LEU A 270 15.53 -15.24 11.70
CA LEU A 270 15.55 -13.80 11.92
C LEU A 270 16.55 -13.13 10.96
N ARG A 271 16.11 -12.02 10.40
CA ARG A 271 16.77 -11.24 9.35
C ARG A 271 16.55 -9.77 9.62
N MET A 272 17.48 -8.94 9.14
CA MET A 272 17.43 -7.49 9.41
C MET A 272 16.12 -6.85 8.91
N TYR A 273 15.59 -7.31 7.77
CA TYR A 273 14.37 -6.75 7.17
C TYR A 273 13.11 -6.96 8.03
N HIS A 274 13.10 -7.90 8.99
CA HIS A 274 11.95 -8.07 9.91
C HIS A 274 11.81 -6.89 10.88
N ARG A 275 12.79 -5.99 10.95
CA ARG A 275 12.71 -4.71 11.66
C ARG A 275 12.08 -3.60 10.82
N TYR A 276 11.72 -3.87 9.57
CA TYR A 276 11.27 -2.88 8.61
C TYR A 276 9.87 -3.23 8.11
N ILE A 277 9.09 -2.20 7.83
CA ILE A 277 7.77 -2.30 7.24
C ILE A 277 7.77 -1.64 5.86
N ALA A 278 6.96 -2.17 4.95
CA ALA A 278 6.60 -1.48 3.73
C ALA A 278 5.26 -0.75 3.90
N VAL A 279 5.27 0.56 3.71
CA VAL A 279 4.07 1.38 3.54
C VAL A 279 3.91 1.63 2.04
N VAL A 280 2.76 1.25 1.48
CA VAL A 280 2.54 1.26 0.04
C VAL A 280 1.29 2.06 -0.31
N HIS A 281 1.48 3.05 -1.18
CA HIS A 281 0.40 3.70 -1.92
C HIS A 281 0.40 3.18 -3.36
N ALA A 282 -0.78 2.85 -3.89
CA ALA A 282 -0.97 2.55 -5.30
C ALA A 282 -2.14 3.36 -5.86
N ASP A 283 -2.10 3.67 -7.16
CA ASP A 283 -3.16 4.40 -7.84
C ASP A 283 -3.19 3.97 -9.33
N GLY A 284 -4.39 3.91 -9.89
CA GLY A 284 -4.67 3.51 -11.26
C GLY A 284 -4.12 4.48 -12.30
N ASP A 285 -3.39 3.93 -13.25
CA ASP A 285 -3.02 4.61 -14.48
C ASP A 285 -4.11 4.41 -15.52
N ASN A 286 -4.45 5.48 -16.23
CA ASN A 286 -5.42 5.50 -17.32
C ASN A 286 -6.88 5.17 -16.93
N VAL A 287 -7.23 5.17 -15.64
CA VAL A 287 -8.61 4.97 -15.15
C VAL A 287 -9.57 6.05 -15.67
N GLY A 288 -9.15 7.31 -15.65
CA GLY A 288 -9.92 8.39 -16.28
C GLY A 288 -10.12 8.19 -17.79
N ALA A 289 -9.15 7.60 -18.49
CA ALA A 289 -9.30 7.26 -19.91
C ALA A 289 -10.31 6.12 -20.12
N ALA A 290 -10.34 5.15 -19.21
CA ALA A 290 -11.36 4.09 -19.19
C ALA A 290 -12.77 4.66 -19.01
N ILE A 291 -12.96 5.55 -18.02
CA ILE A 291 -14.26 6.17 -17.72
C ILE A 291 -14.81 6.95 -18.93
N LYS A 292 -13.95 7.62 -19.72
CA LYS A 292 -14.37 8.34 -20.93
C LYS A 292 -15.11 7.48 -21.94
N GLN A 293 -14.89 6.17 -21.94
CA GLN A 293 -15.52 5.23 -22.88
C GLN A 293 -16.86 4.65 -22.38
N LEU A 294 -17.25 4.95 -21.13
CA LEU A 294 -18.45 4.41 -20.48
C LEU A 294 -19.68 5.30 -20.75
N ASP A 295 -20.13 5.31 -22.00
CA ASP A 295 -21.27 6.12 -22.49
C ASP A 295 -22.65 5.60 -22.06
N ALA A 296 -22.72 4.40 -21.48
CA ALA A 296 -23.95 3.76 -21.03
C ALA A 296 -23.89 3.44 -19.53
N LYS A 297 -25.04 3.52 -18.87
CA LYS A 297 -25.17 3.31 -17.42
C LYS A 297 -24.74 1.92 -17.00
N GLU A 298 -25.13 0.90 -17.77
CA GLU A 298 -24.81 -0.50 -17.52
C GLU A 298 -23.29 -0.72 -17.55
N LYS A 299 -22.58 -0.03 -18.45
CA LYS A 299 -21.11 -0.07 -18.52
C LYS A 299 -20.46 0.59 -17.30
N VAL A 300 -21.03 1.70 -16.81
CA VAL A 300 -20.55 2.37 -15.58
C VAL A 300 -20.76 1.47 -14.36
N SER A 301 -21.91 0.83 -14.25
CA SER A 301 -22.22 -0.10 -13.16
C SER A 301 -21.32 -1.33 -13.17
N ASP A 302 -21.07 -1.94 -14.34
CA ASP A 302 -20.14 -3.06 -14.49
C ASP A 302 -18.70 -2.66 -14.13
N PHE A 303 -18.28 -1.46 -14.54
CA PHE A 303 -16.97 -0.91 -14.18
C PHE A 303 -16.83 -0.69 -12.67
N SER A 304 -17.83 -0.10 -12.01
CA SER A 304 -17.80 0.14 -10.56
C SER A 304 -17.83 -1.15 -9.76
N GLU A 305 -18.56 -2.18 -10.20
CA GLU A 305 -18.53 -3.51 -9.60
C GLU A 305 -17.14 -4.13 -9.70
N LYS A 306 -16.49 -4.04 -10.87
CA LYS A 306 -15.14 -4.56 -11.09
C LYS A 306 -14.10 -3.88 -10.19
N LEU A 307 -14.22 -2.57 -9.96
CA LEU A 307 -13.36 -1.85 -9.01
C LEU A 307 -13.58 -2.33 -7.57
N LEU A 308 -14.84 -2.52 -7.15
CA LEU A 308 -15.14 -3.06 -5.82
C LEU A 308 -14.56 -4.47 -5.64
N ARG A 309 -14.76 -5.36 -6.63
CA ARG A 309 -14.21 -6.73 -6.63
C ARG A 309 -12.68 -6.73 -6.65
N PHE A 310 -12.06 -5.80 -7.36
CA PHE A 310 -10.61 -5.59 -7.30
C PHE A 310 -10.16 -5.27 -5.87
N GLY A 311 -10.79 -4.32 -5.18
CA GLY A 311 -10.46 -3.98 -3.80
C GLY A 311 -10.63 -5.16 -2.82
N LEU A 312 -11.67 -5.97 -3.00
CA LEU A 312 -11.91 -7.18 -2.20
C LEU A 312 -10.82 -8.25 -2.41
N GLU A 313 -10.46 -8.52 -3.67
CA GLU A 313 -9.43 -9.51 -3.99
C GLU A 313 -8.01 -9.02 -3.62
N ALA A 314 -7.73 -7.73 -3.81
CA ALA A 314 -6.52 -7.09 -3.33
C ALA A 314 -6.38 -7.21 -1.81
N SER A 315 -7.46 -7.04 -1.05
CA SER A 315 -7.47 -7.24 0.40
C SER A 315 -7.03 -8.64 0.79
N ARG A 316 -7.54 -9.67 0.09
CA ARG A 316 -7.13 -11.07 0.31
C ARG A 316 -5.67 -11.30 -0.01
N MET A 317 -5.17 -10.76 -1.12
CA MET A 317 -3.76 -10.89 -1.52
C MET A 317 -2.82 -10.25 -0.50
N VAL A 318 -3.11 -9.02 -0.09
CA VAL A 318 -2.32 -8.31 0.94
C VAL A 318 -2.36 -9.05 2.27
N ARG A 319 -3.54 -9.54 2.70
CA ARG A 319 -3.68 -10.33 3.93
C ARG A 319 -2.90 -11.65 3.87
N ALA A 320 -2.94 -12.34 2.72
CA ALA A 320 -2.20 -13.58 2.49
C ALA A 320 -0.67 -13.37 2.48
N PHE A 321 -0.22 -12.16 2.17
CA PHE A 321 1.18 -11.72 2.28
C PHE A 321 1.56 -11.25 3.70
N GLY A 322 0.68 -11.41 4.69
CA GLY A 322 0.92 -10.97 6.07
C GLY A 322 0.70 -9.47 6.31
N GLY A 323 0.24 -8.74 5.30
CA GLY A 323 -0.06 -7.31 5.36
C GLY A 323 -1.48 -6.97 5.83
N GLN A 324 -1.79 -5.68 5.82
CA GLN A 324 -3.10 -5.10 6.10
C GLN A 324 -3.44 -4.04 5.05
N LEU A 325 -4.47 -4.29 4.24
CA LEU A 325 -5.04 -3.28 3.34
C LEU A 325 -5.93 -2.34 4.16
N VAL A 326 -5.54 -1.07 4.22
CA VAL A 326 -6.19 -0.01 5.01
C VAL A 326 -7.31 0.65 4.22
N PHE A 327 -7.07 0.88 2.93
CA PHE A 327 -8.00 1.53 2.03
C PHE A 327 -7.90 0.95 0.61
N ALA A 328 -9.05 0.79 -0.04
CA ALA A 328 -9.19 0.41 -1.43
C ALA A 328 -10.37 1.19 -2.04
N GLY A 329 -10.11 2.43 -2.46
CA GLY A 329 -11.13 3.38 -2.92
C GLY A 329 -11.25 3.41 -4.43
N GLY A 330 -11.75 2.33 -5.04
CA GLY A 330 -11.77 2.20 -6.50
C GLY A 330 -10.44 1.65 -7.02
N ASP A 331 -9.60 2.50 -7.59
CA ASP A 331 -8.27 2.18 -8.11
C ASP A 331 -7.12 2.53 -7.15
N ASP A 332 -7.40 3.32 -6.11
CA ASP A 332 -6.43 3.71 -5.09
C ASP A 332 -6.31 2.65 -3.98
N LEU A 333 -5.08 2.25 -3.66
CA LEU A 333 -4.76 1.36 -2.53
C LEU A 333 -3.83 2.05 -1.53
N LEU A 334 -4.09 1.80 -0.24
CA LEU A 334 -3.14 2.06 0.84
C LEU A 334 -3.02 0.84 1.73
N PHE A 335 -1.83 0.28 1.86
CA PHE A 335 -1.59 -0.87 2.72
C PHE A 335 -0.23 -0.87 3.41
N PHE A 336 -0.18 -1.68 4.45
CA PHE A 336 1.02 -2.05 5.16
C PHE A 336 1.37 -3.51 4.87
N ALA A 337 2.63 -3.82 4.68
CA ALA A 337 3.08 -5.17 4.45
C ALA A 337 4.46 -5.42 5.08
N PRO A 338 4.80 -6.68 5.42
CA PRO A 338 6.19 -7.03 5.64
C PRO A 338 7.00 -6.77 4.36
N VAL A 339 8.31 -6.60 4.50
CA VAL A 339 9.18 -6.46 3.32
C VAL A 339 9.30 -7.78 2.56
N MET A 340 9.21 -8.90 3.29
CA MET A 340 9.28 -10.27 2.77
C MET A 340 8.24 -11.16 3.45
N TYR A 341 7.63 -12.07 2.71
CA TYR A 341 6.76 -13.12 3.25
C TYR A 341 7.10 -14.48 2.63
N GLY A 342 7.89 -15.29 3.34
CA GLY A 342 8.53 -16.46 2.75
C GLY A 342 9.61 -16.05 1.74
N GLU A 343 9.56 -16.60 0.52
CA GLU A 343 10.47 -16.25 -0.58
C GLU A 343 10.02 -15.02 -1.38
N GLU A 344 8.80 -14.52 -1.14
CA GLU A 344 8.22 -13.43 -1.91
C GLU A 344 8.50 -12.07 -1.28
N SER A 345 8.85 -11.09 -2.10
CA SER A 345 9.12 -9.72 -1.67
C SER A 345 7.92 -8.80 -1.86
N ILE A 346 7.97 -7.63 -1.24
CA ILE A 346 6.96 -6.58 -1.47
C ILE A 346 6.81 -6.21 -2.96
N PHE A 347 7.89 -6.31 -3.75
CA PHE A 347 7.86 -6.07 -5.19
C PHE A 347 7.02 -7.12 -5.92
N SER A 348 7.13 -8.40 -5.54
CA SER A 348 6.30 -9.48 -6.06
C SER A 348 4.81 -9.25 -5.78
N LEU A 349 4.48 -8.78 -4.57
CA LEU A 349 3.09 -8.43 -4.22
C LEU A 349 2.55 -7.29 -5.09
N CYS A 350 3.36 -6.25 -5.33
CA CYS A 350 2.96 -5.12 -6.19
C CYS A 350 2.71 -5.58 -7.64
N ASP A 351 3.54 -6.47 -8.18
CA ASP A 351 3.32 -7.07 -9.49
C ASP A 351 2.00 -7.84 -9.55
N ALA A 352 1.76 -8.71 -8.57
CA ALA A 352 0.56 -9.51 -8.52
C ALA A 352 -0.71 -8.63 -8.40
N LEU A 353 -0.65 -7.53 -7.64
CA LEU A 353 -1.75 -6.55 -7.54
C LEU A 353 -1.98 -5.81 -8.87
N ASN A 354 -0.93 -5.42 -9.58
CA ASN A 354 -1.09 -4.85 -10.92
C ASN A 354 -1.72 -5.86 -11.88
N ASP A 355 -1.27 -7.10 -11.88
CA ASP A 355 -1.77 -8.12 -12.79
C ASP A 355 -3.25 -8.41 -12.50
N LEU A 356 -3.62 -8.45 -11.23
CA LEU A 356 -5.02 -8.49 -10.80
C LEU A 356 -5.80 -7.29 -11.38
N PHE A 357 -5.28 -6.06 -11.24
CA PHE A 357 -5.92 -4.85 -11.75
C PHE A 357 -6.12 -4.89 -13.27
N GLN A 358 -5.07 -5.22 -14.02
CA GLN A 358 -5.10 -5.39 -15.48
C GLN A 358 -6.10 -6.45 -15.94
N ASN A 359 -6.24 -7.54 -15.18
CA ASN A 359 -7.15 -8.61 -15.50
C ASN A 359 -8.62 -8.23 -15.25
N LYS A 360 -8.91 -7.53 -14.15
CA LYS A 360 -10.27 -7.10 -13.78
C LYS A 360 -10.73 -5.89 -14.58
N ILE A 361 -9.88 -4.88 -14.67
CA ILE A 361 -10.17 -3.59 -15.30
C ILE A 361 -9.66 -3.68 -16.74
N ARG A 362 -10.52 -4.13 -17.66
CA ARG A 362 -10.21 -4.13 -19.10
C ARG A 362 -10.89 -2.95 -19.77
N VAL A 363 -10.11 -2.16 -20.50
CA VAL A 363 -10.63 -1.11 -21.39
C VAL A 363 -10.75 -1.71 -22.80
N PRO A 364 -11.81 -1.40 -23.56
CA PRO A 364 -11.90 -1.74 -24.98
C PRO A 364 -10.61 -1.37 -25.73
N SER A 365 -10.15 -2.29 -26.57
CA SER A 365 -8.82 -2.34 -27.22
C SER A 365 -8.47 -1.15 -28.13
N ASP A 366 -9.43 -0.28 -28.43
CA ASP A 366 -9.30 0.72 -29.50
C ASP A 366 -8.29 1.84 -29.18
N THR A 367 -7.87 1.98 -27.93
CA THR A 367 -6.87 2.99 -27.52
C THR A 367 -5.45 2.44 -27.37
N GLY A 368 -5.24 1.13 -27.38
CA GLY A 368 -3.93 0.49 -27.12
C GLY A 368 -3.38 0.67 -25.70
N LYS A 369 -4.03 1.47 -24.84
CA LYS A 369 -3.58 1.76 -23.47
C LYS A 369 -4.17 0.77 -22.47
N LYS A 370 -3.31 -0.03 -21.84
CA LYS A 370 -3.72 -0.94 -20.76
C LYS A 370 -3.78 -0.16 -19.43
N PRO A 371 -4.86 -0.27 -18.65
CA PRO A 371 -4.87 0.26 -17.29
C PRO A 371 -3.84 -0.51 -16.45
N SER A 372 -3.08 0.18 -15.61
CA SER A 372 -2.06 -0.41 -14.74
C SER A 372 -2.11 0.25 -13.37
N LEU A 373 -1.30 -0.24 -12.43
CA LEU A 373 -1.08 0.42 -11.16
C LEU A 373 0.35 0.96 -11.09
N SER A 374 0.48 2.21 -10.71
CA SER A 374 1.76 2.77 -10.25
C SER A 374 1.83 2.70 -8.73
N PHE A 375 3.04 2.51 -8.19
CA PHE A 375 3.26 2.30 -6.75
C PHE A 375 4.31 3.25 -6.18
N GLY A 376 4.05 3.72 -4.96
CA GLY A 376 5.02 4.36 -4.08
C GLY A 376 5.24 3.52 -2.83
N ILE A 377 6.48 3.05 -2.62
CA ILE A 377 6.84 2.10 -1.56
C ILE A 377 7.86 2.73 -0.60
N SER A 378 7.44 3.01 0.63
CA SER A 378 8.35 3.43 1.71
C SER A 378 8.70 2.22 2.58
N ILE A 379 9.98 1.80 2.54
CA ILE A 379 10.52 0.75 3.41
C ILE A 379 11.26 1.43 4.56
N SER A 380 10.65 1.42 5.74
CA SER A 380 11.14 2.16 6.90
C SER A 380 11.26 1.29 8.13
N TYR A 381 12.20 1.65 9.03
CA TYR A 381 12.33 1.00 10.32
C TYR A 381 11.01 1.12 11.10
N HIS A 382 10.56 0.07 11.78
CA HIS A 382 9.23 0.04 12.41
C HIS A 382 9.00 1.11 13.50
N LYS A 383 10.05 1.69 14.10
CA LYS A 383 9.93 2.85 15.03
C LYS A 383 10.03 4.22 14.35
N PHE A 384 10.22 4.25 13.03
CA PHE A 384 10.20 5.49 12.28
C PHE A 384 8.78 6.09 12.31
N PRO A 385 8.62 7.42 12.43
CA PRO A 385 7.30 8.04 12.50
C PRO A 385 6.40 7.61 11.33
N LEU A 386 5.24 7.01 11.64
CA LEU A 386 4.34 6.44 10.64
C LEU A 386 3.84 7.50 9.63
N TYR A 387 3.57 8.72 10.11
CA TYR A 387 3.16 9.83 9.27
C TYR A 387 4.21 10.16 8.18
N GLU A 388 5.49 10.20 8.54
CA GLU A 388 6.56 10.45 7.58
C GLU A 388 6.72 9.29 6.58
N ALA A 389 6.48 8.05 7.01
CA ALA A 389 6.51 6.89 6.12
C ALA A 389 5.35 6.93 5.10
N LEU A 390 4.15 7.35 5.54
CA LEU A 390 2.98 7.56 4.68
C LEU A 390 3.21 8.69 3.68
N GLU A 391 3.70 9.85 4.14
CA GLU A 391 4.02 11.00 3.27
C GLU A 391 5.08 10.61 2.24
N THR A 392 6.14 9.92 2.67
CA THR A 392 7.17 9.40 1.77
C THR A 392 6.58 8.47 0.70
N ALA A 393 5.72 7.51 1.07
CA ALA A 393 5.08 6.60 0.13
C ALA A 393 4.16 7.34 -0.87
N ARG A 394 3.41 8.33 -0.39
CA ARG A 394 2.54 9.18 -1.21
C ARG A 394 3.36 10.02 -2.21
N ASP A 395 4.45 10.64 -1.76
CA ASP A 395 5.33 11.42 -2.62
C ASP A 395 6.04 10.57 -3.67
N LEU A 396 6.49 9.36 -3.29
CA LEU A 396 7.04 8.39 -4.24
C LEU A 396 6.03 8.05 -5.33
N LEU A 397 4.75 7.87 -5.00
CA LEU A 397 3.71 7.61 -5.99
C LEU A 397 3.46 8.82 -6.90
N PHE A 398 3.09 9.97 -6.33
CA PHE A 398 2.56 11.10 -7.10
C PHE A 398 3.63 12.02 -7.70
N ALA A 399 4.78 12.18 -7.04
CA ALA A 399 5.86 13.04 -7.50
C ALA A 399 6.93 12.28 -8.31
N GLN A 400 7.01 10.95 -8.17
CA GLN A 400 8.02 10.16 -8.88
C GLN A 400 7.38 9.14 -9.84
N ALA A 401 6.69 8.11 -9.36
CA ALA A 401 6.18 7.03 -10.22
C ALA A 401 5.22 7.54 -11.30
N LYS A 402 4.24 8.39 -10.93
CA LYS A 402 3.26 8.94 -11.88
C LYS A 402 3.79 10.03 -12.81
N GLN A 403 4.96 10.60 -12.48
CA GLN A 403 5.63 11.63 -13.28
C GLN A 403 6.85 11.07 -14.02
N PHE A 404 7.11 9.77 -13.91
CA PHE A 404 8.28 9.14 -14.51
C PHE A 404 8.23 9.28 -16.03
N PRO A 405 9.20 9.99 -16.64
CA PRO A 405 9.22 10.21 -18.07
C PRO A 405 9.75 8.96 -18.75
N ASP A 406 8.87 8.05 -19.13
CA ASP A 406 9.22 6.86 -19.90
C ASP A 406 9.02 7.15 -21.40
N PRO A 407 10.11 7.31 -22.18
CA PRO A 407 10.03 7.56 -23.61
C PRO A 407 9.62 6.31 -24.42
N ILE A 408 9.68 5.12 -23.81
CA ILE A 408 9.28 3.84 -24.40
C ILE A 408 7.79 3.59 -24.14
N ASN A 409 7.30 3.93 -22.94
CA ASN A 409 5.90 3.80 -22.55
C ASN A 409 5.37 5.04 -21.79
N PRO A 410 4.78 6.02 -22.48
CA PRO A 410 4.27 7.23 -21.84
C PRO A 410 3.02 6.98 -20.95
N ASP A 411 2.54 5.74 -20.86
CA ASP A 411 1.29 5.37 -20.21
C ASP A 411 1.43 5.01 -18.73
N LYS A 412 2.60 5.29 -18.12
CA LYS A 412 2.94 5.05 -16.70
C LYS A 412 3.22 3.56 -16.44
N ASN A 413 2.79 2.95 -15.32
CA ASN A 413 3.20 1.59 -14.88
C ASN A 413 4.58 1.53 -14.18
N ALA A 414 4.80 2.40 -13.18
CA ALA A 414 6.08 2.51 -12.49
C ALA A 414 5.99 2.20 -10.99
N ILE A 415 7.09 1.71 -10.42
CA ILE A 415 7.29 1.53 -8.99
C ILE A 415 8.40 2.48 -8.54
N ALA A 416 8.06 3.45 -7.70
CA ALA A 416 9.03 4.25 -6.97
C ALA A 416 9.15 3.72 -5.54
N PHE A 417 10.37 3.46 -5.09
CA PHE A 417 10.60 3.03 -3.71
C PHE A 417 11.73 3.80 -3.03
N LYS A 418 11.67 3.85 -1.71
CA LYS A 418 12.75 4.35 -0.85
C LYS A 418 12.91 3.44 0.35
N LEU A 419 14.14 3.02 0.61
CA LEU A 419 14.51 2.30 1.83
C LEU A 419 15.29 3.23 2.75
N LEU A 420 14.77 3.47 3.95
CA LEU A 420 15.39 4.28 5.00
C LEU A 420 15.89 3.36 6.13
N LYS A 421 17.21 3.19 6.25
CA LYS A 421 17.85 2.41 7.31
C LYS A 421 17.74 3.12 8.65
N HIS A 422 17.82 2.35 9.74
CA HIS A 422 17.89 2.88 11.11
C HIS A 422 19.02 3.90 11.32
N SER A 423 20.13 3.78 10.58
CA SER A 423 21.26 4.73 10.63
C SER A 423 20.97 6.09 9.97
N GLY A 424 19.81 6.27 9.32
CA GLY A 424 19.48 7.44 8.51
C GLY A 424 19.95 7.35 7.05
N GLN A 425 20.79 6.37 6.70
CA GLN A 425 21.14 6.11 5.31
C GLN A 425 19.88 5.69 4.53
N HIS A 426 19.67 6.29 3.36
CA HIS A 426 18.59 5.91 2.47
C HIS A 426 19.06 5.74 1.04
N PHE A 427 18.30 4.95 0.28
CA PHE A 427 18.45 4.77 -1.16
C PHE A 427 17.10 4.39 -1.75
N GLY A 428 16.97 4.43 -3.07
CA GLY A 428 15.71 4.19 -3.74
C GLY A 428 15.78 4.57 -5.20
N GLN A 429 14.85 4.05 -5.99
CA GLN A 429 14.77 4.31 -7.43
C GLN A 429 13.33 4.21 -7.94
N VAL A 430 13.08 4.79 -9.11
CA VAL A 430 11.89 4.53 -9.92
C VAL A 430 12.21 3.49 -10.99
N PHE A 431 11.48 2.38 -10.97
CA PHE A 431 11.52 1.33 -11.99
C PHE A 431 10.25 1.37 -12.82
N SER A 432 10.37 1.54 -14.15
CA SER A 432 9.28 1.17 -15.06
C SER A 432 9.15 -0.35 -15.06
N ARG A 433 7.94 -0.87 -14.94
CA ARG A 433 7.73 -2.33 -14.94
C ARG A 433 7.90 -2.96 -16.31
N GLU A 434 7.97 -2.14 -17.37
CA GLU A 434 8.27 -2.58 -18.73
C GLU A 434 9.78 -2.70 -19.00
N TYR A 435 10.61 -2.12 -18.13
CA TYR A 435 12.06 -2.12 -18.28
C TYR A 435 12.64 -3.49 -17.92
N LYS A 436 13.58 -3.96 -18.75
CA LYS A 436 14.27 -5.23 -18.50
C LYS A 436 15.09 -5.17 -17.21
N THR A 437 15.61 -4.00 -16.87
CA THR A 437 16.32 -3.75 -15.61
C THR A 437 15.49 -4.17 -14.40
N TYR A 438 14.19 -3.87 -14.38
CA TYR A 438 13.32 -4.27 -13.28
C TYR A 438 13.10 -5.79 -13.24
N THR A 439 12.96 -6.42 -14.40
CA THR A 439 12.85 -7.88 -14.51
C THR A 439 14.10 -8.58 -13.98
N LEU A 440 15.28 -8.14 -14.44
CA LEU A 440 16.58 -8.66 -13.99
C LEU A 440 16.82 -8.44 -12.50
N PHE A 441 16.44 -7.27 -11.97
CA PHE A 441 16.50 -7.00 -10.54
C PHE A 441 15.70 -8.05 -9.75
N LYS A 442 14.46 -8.34 -10.14
CA LYS A 442 13.63 -9.35 -9.47
C LYS A 442 14.20 -10.76 -9.58
N GLU A 443 14.70 -11.13 -10.75
CA GLU A 443 15.33 -12.45 -10.94
C GLU A 443 16.57 -12.61 -10.06
N LEU A 444 17.45 -11.60 -10.03
CA LEU A 444 18.64 -11.59 -9.19
C LEU A 444 18.28 -11.60 -7.70
N LEU A 445 17.25 -10.85 -7.30
CA LEU A 445 16.72 -10.85 -5.94
C LEU A 445 16.26 -12.26 -5.53
N HIS A 446 15.43 -12.90 -6.36
CA HIS A 446 14.91 -14.25 -6.09
C HIS A 446 16.03 -15.28 -5.95
N ARG A 447 17.01 -15.27 -6.88
CA ARG A 447 18.17 -16.17 -6.81
C ARG A 447 19.00 -15.94 -5.56
N SER A 448 19.24 -14.67 -5.21
CA SER A 448 20.04 -14.27 -4.05
C SER A 448 19.36 -14.60 -2.72
N LEU A 449 18.03 -14.62 -2.65
CA LEU A 449 17.29 -15.02 -1.45
C LEU A 449 17.29 -16.54 -1.25
N LYS A 450 17.28 -17.31 -2.33
CA LYS A 450 17.37 -18.79 -2.28
C LYS A 450 18.73 -19.28 -1.84
N ASP A 451 19.79 -18.58 -2.26
CA ASP A 451 21.15 -18.88 -1.83
C ASP A 451 21.91 -17.57 -1.50
N PRO A 452 21.79 -17.10 -0.24
CA PRO A 452 22.45 -15.87 0.20
C PRO A 452 23.98 -15.92 0.08
N GLY A 453 24.58 -17.11 0.08
CA GLY A 453 26.03 -17.29 -0.09
C GLY A 453 26.53 -16.91 -1.48
N ARG A 454 25.64 -16.86 -2.48
CA ARG A 454 25.97 -16.47 -3.87
C ARG A 454 26.05 -14.95 -4.08
N PHE A 455 25.49 -14.15 -3.16
CA PHE A 455 25.53 -12.70 -3.30
C PHE A 455 26.90 -12.13 -2.91
N LEU A 456 27.67 -11.69 -3.89
CA LEU A 456 28.99 -11.09 -3.67
C LEU A 456 28.86 -9.59 -3.35
N SER A 457 28.81 -9.26 -2.05
CA SER A 457 28.69 -7.87 -1.58
C SER A 457 29.86 -6.98 -2.04
N SER A 458 31.05 -7.56 -2.22
CA SER A 458 32.24 -6.90 -2.76
C SER A 458 31.99 -6.25 -4.12
N VAL A 459 31.20 -6.89 -4.99
CA VAL A 459 30.86 -6.37 -6.32
C VAL A 459 30.09 -5.06 -6.21
N MET A 460 29.09 -5.00 -5.33
CA MET A 460 28.32 -3.78 -5.08
C MET A 460 29.21 -2.65 -4.55
N PHE A 461 30.11 -2.93 -3.61
CA PHE A 461 31.02 -1.91 -3.06
C PHE A 461 32.01 -1.40 -4.11
N LEU A 462 32.56 -2.29 -4.95
CA LEU A 462 33.47 -1.90 -6.02
C LEU A 462 32.78 -1.04 -7.08
N LEU A 463 31.56 -1.39 -7.47
CA LEU A 463 30.78 -0.61 -8.43
C LEU A 463 30.46 0.79 -7.92
N ASP A 464 30.17 0.94 -6.63
CA ASP A 464 29.96 2.26 -6.01
C ASP A 464 31.26 3.08 -5.92
N GLU A 465 32.37 2.44 -5.56
CA GLU A 465 33.70 3.06 -5.52
C GLU A 465 34.14 3.55 -6.91
N GLN A 466 33.97 2.71 -7.93
CA GLN A 466 34.40 2.97 -9.31
C GLN A 466 33.29 3.51 -10.21
N LYS A 467 32.26 4.13 -9.62
CA LYS A 467 31.06 4.61 -10.32
C LYS A 467 31.32 5.46 -11.56
N ALA A 468 32.40 6.26 -11.57
CA ALA A 468 32.74 7.12 -12.71
C ALA A 468 33.23 6.32 -13.92
N ILE A 469 34.01 5.26 -13.70
CA ILE A 469 34.50 4.38 -14.76
C ILE A 469 33.31 3.62 -15.34
N PHE A 470 32.52 3.05 -14.44
CA PHE A 470 31.33 2.31 -14.77
C PHE A 470 30.33 3.12 -15.61
N ASP A 471 30.13 4.39 -15.26
CA ASP A 471 29.27 5.29 -16.01
C ASP A 471 29.76 5.56 -17.44
N GLN A 472 31.08 5.74 -17.61
CA GLN A 472 31.67 5.85 -18.94
C GLN A 472 31.53 4.57 -19.75
N LEU A 473 31.73 3.41 -19.13
CA LEU A 473 31.58 2.12 -19.82
C LEU A 473 30.14 1.88 -20.29
N GLY A 474 29.16 2.12 -19.42
CA GLY A 474 27.74 1.98 -19.76
C GLY A 474 27.32 2.90 -20.90
N GLN A 475 27.75 4.17 -20.87
CA GLN A 475 27.47 5.11 -21.96
C GLN A 475 28.12 4.71 -23.30
N LEU A 476 29.35 4.19 -23.27
CA LEU A 476 30.05 3.71 -24.47
C LEU A 476 29.43 2.42 -25.03
N GLU A 477 28.80 1.62 -24.18
CA GLU A 477 28.11 0.39 -24.57
C GLU A 477 26.64 0.58 -24.92
N ARG A 478 26.11 1.79 -24.83
CA ARG A 478 24.75 2.06 -25.31
C ARG A 478 24.65 1.83 -26.82
N LEU A 479 23.62 1.13 -27.26
CA LEU A 479 23.31 0.95 -28.68
C LEU A 479 22.71 2.24 -29.25
N PRO A 480 23.03 2.59 -30.52
CA PRO A 480 22.29 3.62 -31.23
C PRO A 480 20.81 3.25 -31.30
N GLN A 481 19.91 4.23 -31.17
CA GLN A 481 18.47 4.00 -31.25
C GLN A 481 18.09 3.24 -32.54
N GLY A 482 17.39 2.12 -32.38
CA GLY A 482 16.89 1.29 -33.49
C GLY A 482 17.81 0.14 -33.93
N VAL A 483 18.97 -0.05 -33.30
CA VAL A 483 19.85 -1.20 -33.55
C VAL A 483 19.56 -2.31 -32.53
N THR A 484 19.31 -3.53 -33.00
CA THR A 484 19.17 -4.71 -32.13
C THR A 484 20.43 -5.55 -32.18
N VAL A 485 20.75 -6.25 -31.07
CA VAL A 485 21.93 -7.12 -30.90
C VAL A 485 22.11 -8.14 -32.04
N ALA A 486 21.04 -8.51 -32.74
CA ALA A 486 21.09 -9.44 -33.87
C ALA A 486 21.80 -8.89 -35.13
N GLN A 487 22.03 -7.57 -35.24
CA GLN A 487 22.63 -6.94 -36.42
C GLN A 487 24.14 -6.67 -36.31
N GLU A 488 24.72 -6.77 -35.11
CA GLU A 488 26.16 -6.66 -34.89
C GLU A 488 26.71 -7.96 -34.30
N GLY A 489 27.57 -8.65 -35.06
CA GLY A 489 28.27 -9.83 -34.55
C GLY A 489 29.03 -9.54 -33.25
N THR A 490 29.04 -10.51 -32.32
CA THR A 490 29.79 -10.56 -31.04
C THR A 490 30.45 -9.24 -30.65
N ARG A 491 29.64 -8.30 -30.16
CA ARG A 491 30.12 -7.02 -29.65
C ARG A 491 31.07 -7.26 -28.49
N PHE A 492 32.25 -6.65 -28.54
CA PHE A 492 33.19 -6.67 -27.42
C PHE A 492 32.58 -5.88 -26.26
N SER A 493 32.19 -6.57 -25.19
CA SER A 493 31.72 -5.90 -23.96
C SER A 493 32.91 -5.45 -23.12
N ARG A 494 33.05 -4.14 -22.99
CA ARG A 494 34.02 -3.49 -22.11
C ARG A 494 33.62 -3.69 -20.66
N ILE A 495 32.33 -3.78 -20.35
CA ILE A 495 31.79 -4.17 -19.05
C ILE A 495 32.26 -5.58 -18.71
N GLN A 496 32.07 -6.55 -19.62
CA GLN A 496 32.59 -7.90 -19.41
C GLN A 496 34.11 -7.90 -19.21
N THR A 497 34.85 -7.20 -20.06
CA THR A 497 36.31 -7.09 -19.95
C THR A 497 36.75 -6.46 -18.62
N PHE A 498 36.03 -5.45 -18.14
CA PHE A 498 36.29 -4.83 -16.84
C PHE A 498 36.09 -5.86 -15.71
N PHE A 499 34.99 -6.60 -15.74
CA PHE A 499 34.70 -7.63 -14.75
C PHE A 499 35.75 -8.74 -14.77
N ASP A 500 36.13 -9.23 -15.95
CA ASP A 500 37.15 -10.28 -16.10
C ASP A 500 38.50 -9.88 -15.49
N ASN A 501 38.83 -8.57 -15.49
CA ASN A 501 40.08 -8.05 -14.91
C ASN A 501 39.99 -7.73 -13.41
N GLN A 502 38.78 -7.47 -12.88
CA GLN A 502 38.58 -7.09 -11.47
C GLN A 502 38.15 -8.27 -10.59
N PHE A 503 37.55 -9.30 -11.20
CA PHE A 503 36.95 -10.43 -10.51
C PHE A 503 37.52 -11.77 -11.03
N ASP A 504 38.82 -11.98 -10.87
CA ASP A 504 39.55 -13.16 -11.36
C ASP A 504 39.88 -14.21 -10.27
N GLU A 505 39.58 -13.91 -9.01
CA GLU A 505 39.82 -14.80 -7.86
C GLU A 505 38.88 -16.03 -7.79
N ALA A 506 39.22 -16.99 -6.92
CA ALA A 506 38.46 -18.23 -6.74
C ALA A 506 36.96 -18.05 -6.39
N PRO A 507 36.54 -17.07 -5.55
CA PRO A 507 35.12 -16.81 -5.29
C PRO A 507 34.32 -16.33 -6.52
N HIS A 508 34.99 -15.93 -7.60
CA HIS A 508 34.38 -15.45 -8.85
C HIS A 508 34.18 -16.55 -9.89
N GLN A 509 34.55 -17.80 -9.55
CA GLN A 509 34.40 -18.96 -10.43
C GLN A 509 33.10 -19.73 -10.10
N GLY A 510 32.63 -20.56 -11.02
CA GLY A 510 31.43 -21.37 -10.83
C GLY A 510 30.19 -20.51 -10.60
N GLU A 511 29.50 -20.68 -9.47
CA GLU A 511 28.30 -19.90 -9.12
C GLU A 511 28.58 -18.39 -8.97
N GLY A 512 29.81 -18.01 -8.57
CA GLY A 512 30.22 -16.61 -8.55
C GLY A 512 30.28 -16.00 -9.94
N ALA A 513 30.63 -16.78 -10.96
CA ALA A 513 30.67 -16.32 -12.35
C ALA A 513 29.25 -16.08 -12.89
N GLU A 514 28.27 -16.92 -12.51
CA GLU A 514 26.86 -16.73 -12.85
C GLU A 514 26.31 -15.42 -12.26
N TYR A 515 26.60 -15.15 -10.98
CA TYR A 515 26.22 -13.88 -10.33
C TYR A 515 26.85 -12.68 -11.05
N LEU A 516 28.14 -12.75 -11.40
CA LEU A 516 28.82 -11.67 -12.12
C LEU A 516 28.18 -11.42 -13.50
N GLN A 517 27.80 -12.48 -14.23
CA GLN A 517 27.09 -12.35 -15.50
C GLN A 517 25.72 -11.69 -15.33
N ASP A 518 24.96 -12.06 -14.30
CA ASP A 518 23.67 -11.43 -13.99
C ASP A 518 23.85 -9.92 -13.71
N VAL A 519 24.89 -9.55 -12.95
CA VAL A 519 25.21 -8.15 -12.67
C VAL A 519 25.62 -7.43 -13.96
N GLN A 520 26.48 -8.00 -14.81
CA GLN A 520 26.86 -7.42 -16.10
C GLN A 520 25.63 -7.17 -17.01
N LEU A 521 24.68 -8.10 -17.02
CA LEU A 521 23.46 -7.96 -17.79
C LEU A 521 22.55 -6.86 -17.22
N LEU A 522 22.39 -6.81 -15.89
CA LEU A 522 21.65 -5.76 -15.19
C LEU A 522 22.21 -4.37 -15.52
N ILE A 523 23.53 -4.24 -15.51
CA ILE A 523 24.24 -3.01 -15.88
C ILE A 523 23.90 -2.62 -17.31
N SER A 524 24.06 -3.55 -18.25
CA SER A 524 23.92 -3.27 -19.67
C SER A 524 22.50 -2.81 -19.99
N GLU A 525 21.50 -3.53 -19.48
CA GLU A 525 20.10 -3.16 -19.70
C GLU A 525 19.71 -1.88 -18.97
N ALA A 526 20.32 -1.55 -17.82
CA ALA A 526 20.06 -0.26 -17.15
C ALA A 526 20.48 0.95 -18.00
N TYR A 527 21.61 0.87 -18.71
CA TYR A 527 22.05 1.96 -19.61
C TYR A 527 21.27 2.03 -20.93
N GLU A 528 20.56 0.98 -21.30
CA GLU A 528 19.58 1.00 -22.40
C GLU A 528 18.25 1.59 -21.96
N ASP A 529 17.71 1.10 -20.83
CA ASP A 529 16.41 1.47 -20.27
C ASP A 529 16.38 2.92 -19.77
N TYR A 530 17.48 3.43 -19.18
CA TYR A 530 17.56 4.77 -18.63
C TYR A 530 18.45 5.67 -19.49
N PRO A 531 17.88 6.69 -20.17
CA PRO A 531 18.68 7.56 -21.04
C PRO A 531 19.72 8.41 -20.32
N ASP A 532 19.47 8.73 -19.06
CA ASP A 532 20.40 9.43 -18.18
C ASP A 532 21.28 8.41 -17.44
N GLY A 533 22.60 8.52 -17.61
CA GLY A 533 23.57 7.64 -16.97
C GLY A 533 23.53 7.69 -15.44
N ASP A 534 23.15 8.84 -14.87
CA ASP A 534 22.98 8.95 -13.42
C ASP A 534 21.81 8.11 -12.91
N GLU A 535 20.69 8.09 -13.64
CA GLU A 535 19.52 7.26 -13.33
C GLU A 535 19.80 5.77 -13.57
N ALA A 536 20.49 5.42 -14.66
CA ALA A 536 20.93 4.05 -14.94
C ALA A 536 21.79 3.50 -13.78
N ARG A 537 22.80 4.27 -13.38
CA ARG A 537 23.68 3.92 -12.26
C ARG A 537 22.92 3.78 -10.95
N LYS A 538 22.01 4.71 -10.66
CA LYS A 538 21.19 4.70 -9.44
C LYS A 538 20.24 3.50 -9.41
N ALA A 539 19.76 3.04 -10.56
CA ALA A 539 18.98 1.82 -10.70
C ALA A 539 19.79 0.57 -10.36
N VAL A 540 20.99 0.41 -10.94
CA VAL A 540 21.90 -0.70 -10.61
C VAL A 540 22.26 -0.70 -9.12
N TYR A 541 22.70 0.46 -8.60
CA TYR A 541 23.05 0.58 -7.18
C TYR A 541 21.86 0.25 -6.27
N SER A 542 20.68 0.79 -6.53
CA SER A 542 19.50 0.57 -5.71
C SER A 542 19.03 -0.89 -5.76
N ALA A 543 19.13 -1.56 -6.91
CA ALA A 543 18.84 -2.99 -7.05
C ALA A 543 19.78 -3.82 -6.17
N LEU A 544 21.09 -3.69 -6.37
CA LEU A 544 22.09 -4.46 -5.62
C LEU A 544 22.06 -4.16 -4.12
N ARG A 545 21.85 -2.89 -3.75
CA ARG A 545 21.77 -2.47 -2.34
C ARG A 545 20.51 -3.01 -1.66
N THR A 546 19.40 -3.14 -2.38
CA THR A 546 18.18 -3.79 -1.89
C THR A 546 18.45 -5.27 -1.62
N ILE A 547 19.04 -5.99 -2.58
CA ILE A 547 19.36 -7.42 -2.44
C ILE A 547 20.30 -7.64 -1.25
N HIS A 548 21.37 -6.84 -1.16
CA HIS A 548 22.30 -6.88 -0.04
C HIS A 548 21.56 -6.72 1.29
N PHE A 549 20.71 -5.70 1.41
CA PHE A 549 19.93 -5.43 2.61
C PHE A 549 19.02 -6.61 3.01
N LEU A 550 18.34 -7.22 2.05
CA LEU A 550 17.42 -8.34 2.33
C LEU A 550 18.18 -9.61 2.74
N ASN A 551 19.41 -9.78 2.28
CA ASN A 551 20.29 -10.89 2.67
C ASN A 551 21.02 -10.67 4.01
N GLN A 552 20.92 -9.49 4.64
CA GLN A 552 21.61 -9.23 5.90
C GLN A 552 21.07 -10.11 7.05
N PRO A 553 21.93 -10.88 7.73
CA PRO A 553 21.54 -11.61 8.93
C PRO A 553 21.20 -10.62 10.05
N HIS A 554 20.54 -11.11 11.10
CA HIS A 554 20.09 -10.26 12.20
C HIS A 554 21.22 -9.59 13.00
N ASP A 555 22.44 -10.13 12.95
CA ASP A 555 23.63 -9.67 13.69
C ASP A 555 24.55 -8.72 12.88
N ALA A 556 24.14 -8.28 11.67
CA ALA A 556 24.94 -7.48 10.74
C ALA A 556 24.93 -5.97 10.97
#